data_AF-S6HL16-F1
#
_entry.id   AF-S6HL16-F1
#
_cell.length_a   1.000
_cell.length_b   1.000
_cell.length_c   1.000
_cell.angle_alpha   90.00
_cell.angle_beta   90.00
_cell.angle_gamma   90.00
#
_symmetry.space_group_name_H-M   'P 1'
#
loop_
_entity.id
_entity.type
_entity.pdbx_description
1 polymer ?
#
loop_
_entity_poly.entity_id
_entity_poly.type
_entity_poly.pdbx_seq_one_letter_code
_entity_poly.pdbx_strand_id
1 'polypeptide(L)'
;MKTPIKNSTPSSLAFKIKRFLQRQAVKTQQNLTLILIGFAMTLLGIGLVMGGEFLVNKPLHQELVAFAGVVIIAIGCLLAIIGYISMSFLRIFYVITRDDEDPKV
;
A
#
# COMPACT_ATOMS: atom_id res chain seq x y z
N MET A 1 56.72 2.99 9.26
CA MET A 1 55.73 4.02 9.67
C MET A 1 54.33 3.51 9.30
N LYS A 2 53.43 3.43 10.29
CA LYS A 2 52.01 3.00 10.33
C LYS A 2 51.26 2.63 9.01
N THR A 3 50.86 1.34 8.92
CA THR A 3 49.52 0.72 8.69
C THR A 3 48.50 1.21 7.63
N PRO A 4 47.57 0.33 7.18
CA PRO A 4 47.15 0.15 5.79
C PRO A 4 45.62 0.31 5.54
N ILE A 5 45.16 -0.10 4.34
CA ILE A 5 43.78 -0.52 3.99
C ILE A 5 42.69 0.57 3.82
N LYS A 6 42.17 0.71 2.58
CA LYS A 6 40.73 0.57 2.33
C LYS A 6 40.43 0.18 0.87
N ASN A 7 40.47 -1.13 0.66
CA ASN A 7 39.63 -1.82 -0.31
C ASN A 7 38.15 -1.66 0.08
N SER A 8 37.30 -1.10 -0.79
CA SER A 8 35.85 -1.32 -0.67
C SER A 8 35.12 -1.00 -1.97
N THR A 9 35.32 -1.84 -2.98
CA THR A 9 34.29 -2.16 -3.97
C THR A 9 33.36 -3.21 -3.36
N PRO A 10 32.09 -2.86 -3.06
CA PRO A 10 31.02 -3.81 -3.34
C PRO A 10 29.74 -3.09 -3.81
N SER A 11 29.78 -2.37 -4.93
CA SER A 11 28.55 -1.78 -5.50
C SER A 11 27.68 -2.79 -6.27
N SER A 12 28.16 -4.01 -6.54
CA SER A 12 27.39 -5.05 -7.25
C SER A 12 26.26 -5.65 -6.41
N LEU A 13 26.44 -5.74 -5.09
CA LEU A 13 25.42 -6.22 -4.15
C LEU A 13 24.33 -5.16 -3.94
N ALA A 14 24.69 -3.90 -3.73
CA ALA A 14 23.73 -2.82 -3.62
C ALA A 14 22.88 -2.68 -4.89
N PHE A 15 23.48 -2.81 -6.08
CA PHE A 15 22.73 -2.79 -7.35
C PHE A 15 21.82 -4.02 -7.52
N LYS A 16 22.29 -5.22 -7.14
CA LYS A 16 21.46 -6.44 -7.15
C LYS A 16 20.30 -6.33 -6.18
N ILE A 17 20.53 -5.89 -4.94
CA ILE A 17 19.51 -5.66 -3.91
C ILE A 17 18.53 -4.60 -4.39
N LYS A 18 19.02 -3.48 -4.93
CA LYS A 18 18.15 -2.42 -5.47
C LYS A 18 17.30 -2.93 -6.62
N ARG A 19 17.86 -3.74 -7.52
CA ARG A 19 17.12 -4.36 -8.65
C ARG A 19 16.16 -5.46 -8.19
N PHE A 20 16.47 -6.17 -7.10
CA PHE A 20 15.61 -7.18 -6.48
C PHE A 20 14.45 -6.52 -5.72
N LEU A 21 14.74 -5.45 -4.97
CA LEU A 21 13.76 -4.55 -4.36
C LEU A 21 12.90 -3.88 -5.43
N GLN A 22 13.47 -3.47 -6.57
CA GLN A 22 12.71 -2.82 -7.63
C GLN A 22 11.81 -3.83 -8.37
N ARG A 23 12.27 -5.07 -8.57
CA ARG A 23 11.43 -6.16 -9.11
C ARG A 23 10.32 -6.60 -8.17
N GLN A 24 10.59 -6.68 -6.86
CA GLN A 24 9.55 -6.93 -5.85
C GLN A 24 8.63 -5.72 -5.68
N ALA A 25 9.17 -4.51 -5.73
CA ALA A 25 8.41 -3.27 -5.66
C ALA A 25 7.46 -3.17 -6.83
N VAL A 26 7.79 -3.59 -8.06
CA VAL A 26 6.84 -3.50 -9.18
C VAL A 26 5.58 -4.34 -8.94
N LYS A 27 5.67 -5.55 -8.35
CA LYS A 27 4.48 -6.33 -7.93
C LYS A 27 3.79 -5.76 -6.68
N THR A 28 4.59 -5.29 -5.73
CA THR A 28 4.11 -4.68 -4.47
C THR A 28 3.39 -3.35 -4.73
N GLN A 29 3.88 -2.53 -5.67
CA GLN A 29 3.40 -1.20 -6.01
C GLN A 29 2.01 -1.28 -6.63
N GLN A 30 1.72 -2.24 -7.51
CA GLN A 30 0.37 -2.42 -8.04
C GLN A 30 -0.65 -2.72 -6.94
N ASN A 31 -0.28 -3.55 -5.96
CA ASN A 31 -1.13 -3.83 -4.79
C ASN A 31 -1.26 -2.63 -3.85
N LEU A 32 -0.18 -1.88 -3.66
CA LEU A 32 -0.16 -0.67 -2.83
C LEU A 32 -1.01 0.44 -3.45
N THR A 33 -0.99 0.56 -4.79
CA THR A 33 -1.85 1.48 -5.54
C THR A 33 -3.33 1.16 -5.34
N LEU A 34 -3.72 -0.12 -5.28
CA LEU A 34 -5.10 -0.53 -5.00
C LEU A 34 -5.56 -0.14 -3.58
N ILE A 35 -4.69 -0.32 -2.58
CA ILE A 35 -4.93 0.16 -1.21
C ILE A 35 -5.07 1.68 -1.20
N LEU A 36 -4.15 2.39 -1.88
CA LEU A 36 -4.11 3.83 -1.89
C LEU A 36 -5.34 4.44 -2.60
N ILE A 37 -5.79 3.81 -3.69
CA ILE A 37 -7.04 4.16 -4.38
C ILE A 37 -8.23 3.92 -3.46
N GLY A 38 -8.33 2.76 -2.81
CA GLY A 38 -9.41 2.48 -1.85
C GLY A 38 -9.44 3.49 -0.71
N PHE A 39 -8.28 3.79 -0.13
CA PHE A 39 -8.12 4.78 0.94
C PHE A 39 -8.49 6.20 0.50
N ALA A 40 -8.02 6.64 -0.67
CA ALA A 40 -8.37 7.94 -1.24
C ALA A 40 -9.88 8.03 -1.53
N MET A 41 -10.50 6.95 -2.00
CA MET A 41 -11.93 6.87 -2.25
C MET A 41 -12.73 6.93 -0.94
N THR A 42 -12.27 6.26 0.12
CA THR A 42 -12.87 6.35 1.46
C THR A 42 -12.77 7.77 2.03
N LEU A 43 -11.61 8.43 1.90
CA LEU A 43 -11.41 9.82 2.32
C LEU A 43 -12.34 10.78 1.56
N LEU A 44 -12.49 10.60 0.24
CA LEU A 44 -13.44 11.37 -0.55
C LEU A 44 -14.88 11.13 -0.08
N GLY A 45 -15.25 9.89 0.23
CA GLY A 45 -16.55 9.56 0.79
C GLY A 45 -16.80 10.25 2.13
N ILE A 46 -15.81 10.26 3.04
CA ILE A 46 -15.90 11.00 4.32
C ILE A 46 -16.08 12.49 4.08
N GLY A 47 -15.30 13.07 3.16
CA GLY A 47 -15.44 14.47 2.77
C GLY A 47 -16.82 14.79 2.21
N LEU A 48 -17.43 13.86 1.48
CA LEU A 48 -18.79 14.01 0.95
C LEU A 48 -19.85 13.95 2.05
N VAL A 49 -19.71 13.04 3.03
CA VAL A 49 -20.60 12.97 4.20
C VAL A 49 -20.54 14.27 4.99
N MET A 50 -19.33 14.71 5.36
CA MET A 50 -19.14 15.96 6.08
C MET A 50 -19.63 17.16 5.27
N GLY A 51 -19.31 17.22 3.97
CA GLY A 51 -19.80 18.27 3.09
C GLY A 51 -21.33 18.30 2.99
N GLY A 52 -21.97 17.13 2.96
CA GLY A 52 -23.42 16.99 2.99
C GLY A 52 -24.04 17.56 4.26
N GLU A 53 -23.41 17.32 5.42
CA GLU A 53 -23.88 17.85 6.71
C GLU A 53 -23.67 19.36 6.85
N PHE A 54 -22.54 19.89 6.38
CA PHE A 54 -22.19 21.30 6.59
C PHE A 54 -22.69 22.26 5.50
N LEU A 55 -22.84 21.82 4.24
CA LEU A 55 -23.22 22.70 3.12
C LEU A 55 -24.71 22.63 2.78
N VAL A 56 -25.43 21.59 3.19
CA VAL A 56 -26.83 21.37 2.78
C VAL A 56 -27.79 21.78 3.89
N ASN A 57 -28.41 22.96 3.75
CA ASN A 57 -29.40 23.48 4.71
C ASN A 57 -30.75 22.74 4.70
N LYS A 58 -30.99 21.83 3.73
CA LYS A 58 -32.25 21.08 3.63
C LYS A 58 -32.08 19.68 4.24
N PRO A 59 -32.84 19.33 5.29
CA PRO A 59 -32.62 18.09 6.04
C PRO A 59 -32.75 16.82 5.19
N LEU A 60 -33.72 16.78 4.26
CA LEU A 60 -33.89 15.63 3.37
C LEU A 60 -32.74 15.44 2.37
N HIS A 61 -32.13 16.53 1.89
CA HIS A 61 -31.00 16.42 0.98
C HIS A 61 -29.71 16.08 1.72
N GLN A 62 -29.54 16.58 2.95
CA GLN A 62 -28.41 16.24 3.81
C GLN A 62 -28.36 14.74 4.07
N GLU A 63 -29.48 14.13 4.43
CA GLU A 63 -29.57 12.69 4.72
C GLU A 63 -29.26 11.84 3.48
N LEU A 64 -29.76 12.23 2.30
CA LEU A 64 -29.47 11.53 1.05
C LEU A 64 -28.00 11.64 0.63
N VAL A 65 -27.39 12.82 0.79
CA VAL A 65 -25.97 13.05 0.48
C VAL A 65 -25.07 12.28 1.46
N ALA A 66 -25.40 12.30 2.75
CA ALA A 66 -24.69 11.51 3.76
C ALA A 66 -24.79 10.01 3.45
N PHE A 67 -25.97 9.50 3.09
CA PHE A 67 -26.16 8.11 2.69
C PHE A 67 -25.32 7.74 1.46
N ALA A 68 -25.31 8.59 0.43
CA ALA A 68 -24.47 8.39 -0.75
C ALA A 68 -22.98 8.36 -0.40
N GLY A 69 -22.52 9.24 0.50
CA GLY A 69 -21.15 9.24 1.00
C GLY A 69 -20.80 7.96 1.76
N VAL A 70 -21.71 7.44 2.59
CA VAL A 70 -21.53 6.17 3.31
C VAL A 70 -21.37 4.99 2.34
N VAL A 71 -22.15 4.94 1.26
CA VAL A 71 -21.99 3.89 0.23
C VAL A 71 -20.61 3.95 -0.41
N ILE A 72 -20.10 5.15 -0.72
CA ILE A 72 -18.75 5.33 -1.28
C ILE A 72 -17.68 4.89 -0.27
N ILE A 73 -17.83 5.24 1.01
CA ILE A 73 -16.94 4.81 2.09
C ILE A 73 -16.89 3.28 2.16
N ALA A 74 -18.04 2.61 2.10
CA ALA A 74 -18.13 1.15 2.15
C ALA A 74 -17.39 0.49 0.98
N ILE A 75 -17.57 1.00 -0.24
CA ILE A 75 -16.87 0.51 -1.43
C ILE A 75 -15.35 0.75 -1.31
N GLY A 76 -14.93 1.94 -0.87
CA GLY A 76 -13.52 2.27 -0.66
C GLY A 76 -12.86 1.37 0.38
N CYS A 77 -13.56 1.05 1.47
CA CYS A 77 -13.11 0.09 2.48
C CYS A 77 -12.95 -1.32 1.91
N LEU A 78 -13.90 -1.80 1.10
CA LEU A 78 -13.77 -3.10 0.44
C LEU A 78 -12.54 -3.14 -0.48
N LEU A 79 -12.32 -2.09 -1.29
CA LEU A 79 -11.11 -1.97 -2.12
C LEU A 79 -9.84 -1.97 -1.27
N ALA A 80 -9.82 -1.26 -0.14
CA ALA A 80 -8.69 -1.22 0.77
C ALA A 80 -8.40 -2.60 1.39
N ILE A 81 -9.43 -3.34 1.80
CA ILE A 81 -9.31 -4.71 2.33
C ILE A 81 -8.74 -5.65 1.25
N ILE A 82 -9.25 -5.58 0.02
CA ILE A 82 -8.75 -6.39 -1.10
C ILE A 82 -7.26 -6.07 -1.35
N GLY A 83 -6.91 -4.79 -1.35
CA GLY A 83 -5.51 -4.37 -1.48
C GLY A 83 -4.62 -4.88 -0.33
N TYR A 84 -5.12 -4.84 0.91
CA TYR A 84 -4.43 -5.35 2.10
C TYR A 84 -4.20 -6.87 2.03
N ILE A 85 -5.21 -7.62 1.60
CA ILE A 85 -5.10 -9.06 1.36
C ILE A 85 -3.98 -9.32 0.35
N SER A 86 -3.93 -8.53 -0.73
CA SER A 86 -2.89 -8.63 -1.77
C SER A 86 -1.48 -8.34 -1.24
N MET A 87 -1.32 -7.46 -0.25
CA MET A 87 -0.06 -7.24 0.48
C MET A 87 0.30 -8.41 1.40
N SER A 88 -0.68 -8.93 2.14
CA SER A 88 -0.47 -10.05 3.06
C SER A 88 -0.02 -11.32 2.33
N PHE A 89 -0.57 -11.60 1.15
CA PHE A 89 -0.12 -12.71 0.31
C PHE A 89 1.34 -12.59 -0.12
N LEU A 90 1.81 -11.39 -0.50
CA LEU A 90 3.21 -11.17 -0.85
C LEU A 90 4.16 -11.42 0.32
N ARG A 91 3.75 -11.03 1.53
CA ARG A 91 4.52 -11.30 2.76
C ARG A 91 4.61 -12.80 3.04
N ILE A 92 3.51 -13.52 2.88
CA ILE A 92 3.46 -14.98 3.07
C ILE A 92 4.34 -15.69 2.04
N PHE A 93 4.24 -15.33 0.76
CA PHE A 93 5.12 -15.87 -0.30
C PHE A 93 6.59 -15.56 -0.05
N TYR A 94 6.92 -14.34 0.40
CA TYR A 94 8.30 -13.96 0.69
C TYR A 94 8.89 -14.75 1.86
N VAL A 95 8.10 -15.01 2.92
CA VAL A 95 8.52 -15.84 4.05
C VAL A 95 8.75 -17.29 3.61
N ILE A 96 7.83 -17.85 2.81
CA ILE A 96 7.95 -19.23 2.32
C ILE A 96 9.17 -19.41 1.39
N THR A 97 9.38 -18.51 0.42
CA THR A 97 10.53 -18.60 -0.49
C THR A 97 11.87 -18.33 0.21
N ARG A 98 11.89 -17.65 1.37
CA ARG A 98 13.13 -17.44 2.14
C ARG A 98 13.61 -18.68 2.87
N ASP A 99 12.74 -19.64 3.18
CA ASP A 99 13.15 -20.91 3.79
C ASP A 99 13.74 -21.90 2.76
N ASP A 100 13.48 -21.70 1.46
CA ASP A 100 14.04 -22.54 0.40
C ASP A 100 15.49 -22.15 -0.01
N GLU A 101 15.96 -20.96 0.38
CA GLU A 101 17.31 -20.46 0.10
C GLU A 101 18.24 -20.53 1.34
N ASP A 102 18.18 -21.61 2.11
CA ASP A 102 19.25 -21.97 3.05
C ASP A 102 20.21 -22.96 2.35
N PRO A 103 21.23 -22.48 1.60
CA PRO A 103 22.29 -23.36 1.14
C PRO A 103 23.07 -23.78 2.39
N LYS A 104 22.86 -25.03 2.78
CA LYS A 104 23.65 -25.76 3.77
C LYS A 104 25.12 -25.30 3.71
N VAL A 105 25.52 -24.68 4.83
CA VAL A 105 26.88 -24.43 5.30
C VAL A 105 27.87 -25.53 4.91
#